data_AF-A0A7J4UX84-F1
#
_entry.id   AF-A0A7J4UX84-F1
#
_cell.length_a   1.000
_cell.length_b   1.000
_cell.length_c   1.000
_cell.angle_alpha   90.00
_cell.angle_beta   90.00
_cell.angle_gamma   90.00
#
_symmetry.space_group_name_H-M   'P 1'
#
loop_
_entity.id
_entity.type
_entity.pdbx_description
1 polymer ?
#
loop_
_entity_poly.entity_id
_entity_poly.type
_entity_poly.pdbx_seq_one_letter_code
_entity_poly.pdbx_strand_id
1 'polypeptide(L)'
;MLFNESLKSWDAPKKYGHTFQEVRYHKKGFEPLTETIIRNDKVGIVIWTDKPLGILIQNKEAAESYDKYWEVLWNNAGKNE
;
A
#
# COMPACT_ATOMS: atom_id res chain seq x y z
N MET A 1 0.92 -5.83 0.84
CA MET A 1 0.21 -4.57 1.19
C MET A 1 0.85 -3.98 2.43
N LEU A 2 0.97 -2.66 2.49
CA LEU A 2 1.62 -1.95 3.58
C LEU A 2 0.59 -0.97 4.11
N PHE A 3 0.33 -1.05 5.41
CA PHE A 3 -0.69 -0.23 6.05
C PHE A 3 -0.10 0.58 7.19
N ASN A 4 -0.81 1.65 7.56
CA ASN A 4 -0.59 2.31 8.84
C ASN A 4 -0.99 1.35 9.97
N GLU A 5 -0.27 1.38 11.10
CA GLU A 5 -0.58 0.53 12.26
C GLU A 5 -1.99 0.71 12.85
N SER A 6 -2.64 1.86 12.64
CA SER A 6 -4.04 2.09 13.01
C SER A 6 -5.00 1.07 12.40
N LEU A 7 -4.62 0.47 11.26
CA LEU A 7 -5.40 -0.56 10.57
C LEU A 7 -5.05 -1.99 11.01
N LYS A 8 -4.21 -2.19 12.03
CA LYS A 8 -3.88 -3.53 12.55
C LYS A 8 -5.11 -4.30 13.01
N SER A 9 -6.15 -3.63 13.50
CA SER A 9 -7.40 -4.27 13.91
C SER A 9 -8.17 -4.90 12.75
N TRP A 10 -7.91 -4.46 11.52
CA TRP A 10 -8.53 -4.97 10.30
C TRP A 10 -7.90 -6.30 9.82
N ASP A 11 -6.87 -6.81 10.51
CA ASP A 11 -6.15 -8.09 10.32
C ASP A 11 -6.75 -9.02 9.25
N ALA A 12 -6.47 -8.72 7.98
CA ALA A 12 -7.08 -9.38 6.84
C ALA A 12 -6.89 -10.91 6.83
N PRO A 13 -5.71 -11.46 7.22
CA PRO A 13 -5.54 -12.91 7.40
C PRO A 13 -6.51 -13.54 8.40
N LYS A 14 -6.83 -12.87 9.52
CA LYS A 14 -7.83 -13.38 10.48
C LYS A 14 -9.25 -13.32 9.93
N LYS A 15 -9.55 -12.32 9.10
CA LYS A 15 -10.90 -12.09 8.58
C LYS A 15 -11.28 -12.99 7.40
N TYR A 16 -10.32 -13.33 6.53
CA TYR A 16 -10.60 -14.05 5.28
C TYR A 16 -9.89 -15.41 5.14
N GLY A 17 -9.16 -15.86 6.17
CA GLY A 17 -8.35 -17.08 6.11
C GLY A 17 -7.03 -16.86 5.37
N HIS A 18 -6.36 -17.93 4.93
CA HIS A 18 -5.05 -17.86 4.27
C HIS A 18 -5.10 -16.98 3.01
N THR A 19 -4.55 -15.78 3.13
CA THR A 19 -4.33 -14.88 2.00
C THR A 19 -2.93 -15.12 1.43
N PHE A 20 -2.79 -15.31 0.11
CA PHE A 20 -1.49 -15.34 -0.59
C PHE A 20 -0.76 -13.98 -0.59
N GLN A 21 -1.18 -13.06 0.27
CA GLN A 21 -0.77 -11.67 0.28
C GLN A 21 0.03 -11.40 1.56
N GLU A 22 1.27 -10.94 1.42
CA GLU A 22 2.05 -10.46 2.56
C GLU A 22 1.54 -9.07 2.96
N VAL A 23 1.28 -8.88 4.26
CA VAL A 23 0.82 -7.62 4.84
C VAL A 23 1.83 -7.16 5.88
N ARG A 24 2.29 -5.90 5.81
CA ARG A 24 3.16 -5.27 6.80
C ARG A 24 2.53 -3.98 7.33
N TYR A 25 2.93 -3.55 8.51
CA TYR A 25 2.44 -2.31 9.11
C TYR A 25 3.59 -1.38 9.50
N HIS A 26 3.43 -0.07 9.25
CA HIS A 26 4.38 0.96 9.66
C HIS A 26 3.86 1.71 10.91
N LYS A 27 4.75 1.95 11.89
CA LYS A 27 4.39 2.49 13.22
C LYS A 27 4.12 4.01 13.24
N LYS A 28 4.58 4.77 12.24
CA LYS A 28 4.45 6.25 12.26
C LYS A 28 4.52 6.85 10.86
N GLY A 29 3.79 7.95 10.62
CA GLY A 29 3.98 8.85 9.48
C GLY A 29 3.43 8.41 8.12
N PHE A 30 2.76 7.26 8.03
CA PHE A 30 2.14 6.82 6.78
C PHE A 30 0.66 7.18 6.78
N GLU A 31 0.20 8.05 5.88
CA GLU A 31 -1.21 8.45 5.91
C GLU A 31 -2.13 7.35 5.38
N PRO A 32 -3.18 6.95 6.15
CA PRO A 32 -4.03 5.83 5.78
C PRO A 32 -5.02 6.18 4.66
N LEU A 33 -5.13 7.45 4.28
CA LEU A 33 -6.12 7.92 3.30
C LEU A 33 -5.68 7.75 1.85
N THR A 34 -4.39 7.48 1.58
CA THR A 34 -3.90 7.34 0.22
C THR A 34 -3.42 5.92 -0.04
N GLU A 35 -4.06 5.26 -1.00
CA GLU A 35 -3.65 3.95 -1.49
C GLU A 35 -2.89 4.10 -2.80
N THR A 36 -1.72 3.48 -2.91
CA THR A 36 -0.93 3.42 -4.14
C THR A 36 -0.84 1.98 -4.62
N ILE A 37 -1.20 1.76 -5.87
CA ILE A 37 -1.27 0.44 -6.52
C ILE A 37 -0.37 0.47 -7.74
N ILE A 38 0.69 -0.32 -7.73
CA ILE A 38 1.64 -0.43 -8.84
C ILE A 38 1.39 -1.77 -9.55
N ARG A 39 1.15 -1.74 -10.86
CA ARG A 39 0.92 -2.93 -11.70
C ARG A 39 1.49 -2.70 -13.10
N ASN A 40 2.48 -3.51 -13.49
CA ASN A 40 3.16 -3.42 -14.78
C ASN A 40 3.66 -1.99 -15.06
N ASP A 41 3.13 -1.35 -16.09
CA ASP A 41 3.48 0.01 -16.54
C ASP A 41 2.54 1.09 -15.96
N LYS A 42 1.78 0.78 -14.91
CA LYS A 42 0.75 1.64 -14.35
C LYS A 42 0.91 1.86 -12.86
N VAL A 43 0.58 3.09 -12.44
CA VAL A 43 0.41 3.48 -11.04
C VAL A 43 -1.00 4.02 -10.86
N GLY A 44 -1.76 3.38 -9.99
CA GLY A 44 -3.03 3.90 -9.48
C GLY A 44 -2.80 4.55 -8.12
N ILE A 45 -3.35 5.74 -7.92
CA ILE A 45 -3.39 6.40 -6.62
C ILE A 45 -4.85 6.70 -6.30
N VAL A 46 -5.32 6.24 -5.14
CA VAL A 46 -6.66 6.50 -4.65
C VAL A 46 -6.54 7.31 -3.36
N ILE A 47 -7.14 8.49 -3.34
CA ILE A 47 -7.24 9.33 -2.16
C ILE A 47 -8.66 9.19 -1.63
N TRP A 48 -8.79 8.47 -0.52
CA TRP A 48 -10.04 8.22 0.18
C TRP A 48 -10.45 9.45 0.99
N THR A 49 -11.33 10.26 0.41
CA THR A 49 -12.05 11.34 1.10
C THR A 49 -13.56 11.15 0.89
N ASP A 50 -14.40 12.04 1.42
CA ASP A 50 -15.85 12.02 1.20
C ASP A 50 -16.24 11.92 -0.28
N LYS A 51 -15.42 12.51 -1.17
CA LYS A 51 -15.50 12.32 -2.62
C LYS A 51 -14.16 11.75 -3.10
N PRO A 52 -14.06 10.41 -3.28
CA PRO A 52 -12.79 9.77 -3.57
C PRO A 52 -12.20 10.28 -4.89
N LEU A 53 -10.88 10.51 -4.91
CA LEU A 53 -10.14 10.91 -6.10
C LEU A 53 -9.25 9.77 -6.54
N GLY A 54 -9.44 9.32 -7.78
CA GLY A 54 -8.58 8.34 -8.44
C GLY A 54 -7.66 9.01 -9.46
N ILE A 55 -6.38 8.67 -9.43
CA ILE A 55 -5.37 9.08 -10.40
C ILE A 55 -4.79 7.81 -11.02
N LEU A 56 -4.79 7.74 -12.35
CA LEU A 56 -4.14 6.67 -13.10
C LEU A 56 -3.01 7.25 -13.94
N ILE A 57 -1.79 6.79 -13.66
CA ILE A 57 -0.59 7.12 -14.41
C ILE A 57 -0.23 5.89 -15.25
N GLN A 58 -0.25 6.03 -16.58
CA GLN A 58 0.19 4.98 -17.51
C GLN A 58 1.54 5.38 -18.08
N ASN A 59 2.61 5.00 -17.38
CA ASN A 59 3.97 5.35 -17.73
C ASN A 59 4.92 4.35 -17.06
N LYS A 60 5.73 3.67 -17.88
CA LYS A 60 6.65 2.63 -17.41
C LYS A 60 7.71 3.16 -16.44
N GLU A 61 8.34 4.30 -16.75
CA GLU A 61 9.39 4.89 -15.91
C GLU A 61 8.85 5.31 -14.55
N ALA A 62 7.65 5.89 -14.52
CA ALA A 62 6.94 6.21 -13.29
C ALA A 62 6.63 4.94 -12.49
N ALA A 63 6.09 3.89 -13.12
CA ALA A 63 5.82 2.63 -12.44
C ALA A 63 7.08 2.00 -11.82
N GLU A 64 8.19 1.97 -12.54
CA GLU A 64 9.48 1.48 -12.03
C GLU A 64 10.03 2.34 -10.89
N SER A 65 9.87 3.67 -10.96
CA SER A 65 10.28 4.59 -9.90
C SER A 65 9.46 4.38 -8.62
N TYR A 66 8.14 4.24 -8.75
CA TYR A 66 7.25 3.97 -7.63
C TYR A 66 7.48 2.58 -7.02
N ASP A 67 7.84 1.57 -7.83
CA ASP A 67 8.19 0.23 -7.34
C ASP A 67 9.44 0.26 -6.46
N LYS A 68 10.50 0.96 -6.90
CA LYS A 68 11.70 1.17 -6.07
C LYS A 68 11.40 1.94 -4.79
N TYR A 69 10.54 2.95 -4.86
CA TYR A 69 10.08 3.68 -3.68
C TYR A 69 9.33 2.75 -2.71
N TRP A 70 8.46 1.90 -3.24
CA TRP A 70 7.76 0.88 -2.48
C TRP A 70 8.72 -0.09 -1.78
N GLU A 71 9.77 -0.59 -2.46
CA GLU A 71 10.76 -1.49 -1.85
C GLU A 71 11.44 -0.85 -0.63
N VAL A 72 11.80 0.43 -0.71
CA VAL A 72 12.37 1.16 0.44
C VAL A 72 11.39 1.18 1.61
N LEU A 73 10.12 1.52 1.36
CA LEU A 73 9.09 1.51 2.41
C LEU A 73 8.88 0.11 2.99
N TRP A 74 8.83 -0.90 2.12
CA TRP A 74 8.61 -2.30 2.48
C TRP A 74 9.70 -2.86 3.39
N ASN A 75 10.96 -2.56 3.07
CA ASN A 75 12.12 -3.02 3.82
C ASN A 75 12.27 -2.33 5.19
N ASN A 76 11.70 -1.14 5.35
CA ASN A 76 11.67 -0.41 6.63
C ASN A 76 10.41 -0.69 7.48
N ALA A 77 9.43 -1.41 6.93
CA ALA A 77 8.23 -1.78 7.67
C ALA A 77 8.51 -2.93 8.65
N GLY A 78 7.89 -2.87 9.84
CA GLY A 78 7.96 -3.97 10.79
C GLY A 78 7.31 -5.23 10.21
N LYS A 79 7.98 -6.38 10.32
CA LYS A 79 7.36 -7.67 10.05
C LYS A 79 6.30 -7.95 11.12
N ASN A 80 5.18 -8.56 10.73
CA ASN A 80 4.23 -9.11 11.69
C ASN A 80 4.90 -10.26 12.41
N GLU A 81 5.32 -10.05 13.67
CA GLU A 81 5.57 -11.11 14.65
C GLU A 81 4.28 -11.39 15.43
#